data_AF-A0A958WP04-F1
#
_entry.id   AF-A0A958WP04-F1
#
_cell.length_a   1.000
_cell.length_b   1.000
_cell.length_c   1.000
_cell.angle_alpha   90.00
_cell.angle_beta   90.00
_cell.angle_gamma   90.00
#
_symmetry.space_group_name_H-M   'P 1'
#
loop_
_entity.id
_entity.type
_entity.pdbx_description
1 polymer ?
#
loop_
_entity_poly.entity_id
_entity_poly.type
_entity_poly.pdbx_seq_one_letter_code
_entity_poly.pdbx_strand_id
1 'polypeptide(L)'
;MVPVLEEKLKGSALIDCFSQSKDELILNFGKLDTGNFYIKAYLTSHFSCLSFPSDFHRARKNSATLFGSVTGQRVTGMHLFENERSFVIQFANEEALLFKMHGNRSNIILTQEDKPVELFKSSLKKDLTLDSSQLNRILDLSFEKLLESELNIQKVV
;
A
#
# COMPACT_ATOMS: atom_id res chain seq x y z
N MET A 1 -11.76 6.20 0.59
CA MET A 1 -11.20 5.06 -0.20
C MET A 1 -11.00 3.83 0.67
N VAL A 2 -10.16 3.89 1.72
CA VAL A 2 -9.83 2.70 2.54
C VAL A 2 -11.04 2.00 3.17
N PRO A 3 -12.03 2.68 3.77
CA PRO A 3 -13.19 1.98 4.34
C PRO A 3 -13.99 1.14 3.32
N VAL A 4 -14.19 1.67 2.11
CA VAL A 4 -14.89 0.97 1.02
C VAL A 4 -14.05 -0.19 0.49
N LEU A 5 -12.72 -0.02 0.46
CA LEU A 5 -11.81 -1.06 0.02
C LEU A 5 -11.73 -2.19 1.05
N GLU A 6 -11.73 -1.87 2.34
CA GLU A 6 -11.74 -2.85 3.42
C GLU A 6 -13.00 -3.73 3.36
N GLU A 7 -14.18 -3.12 3.19
CA GLU A 7 -15.43 -3.87 3.04
C GLU A 7 -15.38 -4.88 1.89
N LYS A 8 -14.74 -4.50 0.77
CA LYS A 8 -14.57 -5.38 -0.40
C LYS A 8 -13.54 -6.48 -0.19
N LEU A 9 -12.44 -6.19 0.50
CA LEU A 9 -11.30 -7.11 0.61
C LEU A 9 -11.34 -8.00 1.85
N LYS A 10 -12.00 -7.58 2.93
CA LYS A 10 -11.97 -8.32 4.20
C LYS A 10 -12.48 -9.75 4.01
N GLY A 11 -11.67 -10.71 4.47
CA GLY A 11 -11.94 -12.14 4.33
C GLY A 11 -11.62 -12.75 2.95
N SER A 12 -11.33 -11.94 1.93
CA SER A 12 -10.79 -12.42 0.65
C SER A 12 -9.35 -12.92 0.80
N ALA A 13 -8.93 -13.83 -0.07
CA ALA A 13 -7.55 -14.31 -0.13
C ALA A 13 -6.79 -13.62 -1.27
N LEU A 14 -5.53 -13.27 -1.05
CA LEU A 14 -4.66 -12.80 -2.14
C LEU A 14 -4.29 -13.99 -3.04
N ILE A 15 -4.87 -14.08 -4.23
CA ILE A 15 -4.70 -15.21 -5.15
C ILE A 15 -3.42 -15.08 -5.96
N ASP A 16 -3.10 -13.87 -6.44
CA ASP A 16 -1.89 -13.61 -7.20
C ASP A 16 -1.39 -12.19 -6.94
N CYS A 17 -0.08 -12.03 -6.88
CA CYS A 17 0.58 -10.75 -6.77
C CYS A 17 1.78 -10.73 -7.70
N PHE A 18 1.71 -9.92 -8.74
CA PHE A 18 2.73 -9.93 -9.78
C PHE A 18 2.88 -8.58 -10.45
N SER A 19 4.01 -8.44 -11.14
CA SER A 19 4.34 -7.29 -11.95
C SER A 19 4.69 -7.72 -13.37
N GLN A 20 4.35 -6.88 -14.34
CA GLN A 20 4.77 -7.00 -15.75
C GLN A 20 5.60 -5.78 -16.20
N SER A 21 5.75 -4.79 -15.33
CA SER A 21 6.47 -3.54 -15.57
C SER A 21 7.02 -3.02 -14.25
N LYS A 22 8.22 -2.46 -14.28
CA LYS A 22 8.96 -1.99 -13.07
C LYS A 22 8.17 -1.01 -12.17
N ASP A 23 7.14 -0.36 -12.70
CA ASP A 23 6.35 0.66 -12.01
C ASP A 23 4.90 0.24 -11.78
N GLU A 24 4.57 -1.03 -12.03
CA GLU A 24 3.20 -1.54 -11.98
C GLU A 24 3.12 -2.85 -11.20
N LEU A 25 2.24 -2.90 -10.20
CA LEU A 25 1.93 -4.10 -9.43
C LEU A 25 0.45 -4.44 -9.56
N ILE A 26 0.14 -5.71 -9.78
CA ILE A 26 -1.21 -6.25 -9.84
C ILE A 26 -1.39 -7.16 -8.63
N LEU A 27 -2.49 -6.96 -7.92
CA LEU A 27 -2.96 -7.83 -6.85
C LEU A 27 -4.34 -8.36 -7.24
N ASN A 28 -4.53 -9.67 -7.16
CA ASN A 28 -5.80 -10.33 -7.38
C ASN A 28 -6.30 -10.92 -6.07
N PHE A 29 -7.43 -10.44 -5.58
CA PHE A 29 -8.08 -10.95 -4.39
C PHE A 29 -9.31 -11.77 -4.76
N GLY A 30 -9.44 -12.97 -4.20
CA GLY A 30 -10.53 -13.89 -4.50
C GLY A 30 -11.37 -14.15 -3.27
N LYS A 31 -12.69 -14.16 -3.45
CA LYS A 31 -13.66 -14.59 -2.43
C LYS A 31 -14.63 -15.61 -3.06
N LEU A 32 -14.99 -16.64 -2.29
CA LEU A 32 -15.82 -17.76 -2.77
C LEU A 32 -17.18 -17.33 -3.34
N ASP A 33 -17.75 -16.25 -2.82
CA ASP A 33 -19.11 -15.75 -3.10
C ASP A 33 -19.14 -14.61 -4.13
N THR A 34 -18.14 -13.72 -4.13
CA THR A 34 -18.16 -12.50 -4.96
C THR A 34 -17.20 -12.51 -6.14
N GLY A 35 -16.36 -13.54 -6.29
CA GLY A 35 -15.38 -13.64 -7.37
C GLY A 35 -14.09 -12.85 -7.09
N ASN A 36 -13.42 -12.42 -8.17
CA ASN A 36 -12.13 -11.75 -8.10
C ASN A 36 -12.27 -10.22 -8.02
N PHE A 37 -11.38 -9.60 -7.27
CA PHE A 37 -11.21 -8.15 -7.18
C PHE A 37 -9.75 -7.80 -7.44
N TYR A 38 -9.52 -6.98 -8.45
CA TYR A 38 -8.17 -6.60 -8.86
C TYR A 38 -7.82 -5.22 -8.35
N ILE A 39 -6.61 -5.09 -7.81
CA ILE A 39 -5.97 -3.81 -7.55
C ILE A 39 -4.77 -3.71 -8.48
N LYS A 40 -4.74 -2.62 -9.24
CA LYS A 40 -3.61 -2.27 -10.06
C LYS A 40 -2.98 -1.01 -9.52
N ALA A 41 -1.75 -1.12 -9.02
CA ALA A 41 -0.99 -0.01 -8.49
C ALA A 41 0.01 0.49 -9.54
N TYR A 42 -0.15 1.75 -9.93
CA TYR A 42 0.82 2.48 -10.74
C TYR A 42 1.67 3.33 -9.82
N LEU A 43 2.98 3.19 -9.90
CA LEU A 43 3.93 3.82 -8.96
C LEU A 43 5.01 4.61 -9.70
N THR A 44 4.76 5.14 -10.90
CA THR A 44 5.76 5.87 -11.68
C THR A 44 6.30 7.11 -10.95
N SER A 45 7.46 7.63 -11.38
CA SER A 45 8.09 8.81 -10.76
C SER A 45 7.22 10.07 -10.81
N HIS A 46 6.38 10.21 -11.84
CA HIS A 46 5.56 11.41 -12.08
C HIS A 46 4.09 11.21 -11.73
N PHE A 47 3.66 9.97 -11.53
CA PHE A 47 2.27 9.63 -11.30
C PHE A 47 2.14 8.33 -10.50
N SER A 48 1.38 8.40 -9.41
CA SER A 48 1.05 7.24 -8.58
C SER A 48 -0.45 7.17 -8.35
N CYS A 49 -1.08 6.05 -8.69
CA CYS A 49 -2.50 5.84 -8.46
C CYS A 49 -2.84 4.35 -8.29
N LEU A 50 -4.07 4.09 -7.84
CA LEU A 50 -4.67 2.77 -7.83
C LEU A 50 -5.82 2.76 -8.83
N SER A 51 -5.96 1.68 -9.59
CA SER A 51 -7.15 1.39 -10.38
C SER A 51 -7.67 -0.02 -10.07
N PHE A 52 -8.95 -0.24 -10.38
CA PHE A 52 -9.69 -1.45 -10.04
C PHE A 52 -10.30 -2.05 -11.30
N PRO A 53 -9.49 -2.69 -12.17
CA PRO A 53 -10.00 -3.28 -13.41
C PRO A 53 -10.92 -4.46 -13.11
N SER A 54 -11.87 -4.73 -14.02
CA SER A 54 -12.78 -5.87 -13.90
C SER A 54 -12.11 -7.22 -14.17
N ASP A 55 -11.04 -7.23 -14.95
CA ASP A 55 -10.25 -8.41 -15.27
C ASP A 55 -8.79 -8.01 -15.55
N PHE A 56 -7.87 -8.96 -15.41
CA PHE A 56 -6.48 -8.78 -15.77
C PHE A 56 -5.87 -10.08 -16.31
N HIS A 57 -5.18 -10.00 -17.45
CA HIS A 57 -4.46 -11.12 -18.03
C HIS A 57 -2.97 -11.09 -17.66
N ARG A 58 -2.52 -12.13 -16.97
CA ARG A 58 -1.11 -12.34 -16.69
C ARG A 58 -0.38 -12.87 -17.93
N ALA A 59 0.54 -12.08 -18.48
CA ALA A 59 1.46 -12.50 -19.52
C ALA A 59 2.36 -13.63 -18.98
N ARG A 60 2.52 -14.68 -19.78
CA ARG A 60 3.36 -15.85 -19.43
C ARG A 60 4.86 -15.53 -19.40
N LYS A 61 5.30 -14.56 -20.21
CA LYS A 61 6.69 -14.10 -20.29
C LYS A 61 6.77 -12.69 -19.69
N ASN A 62 7.91 -12.37 -19.06
CA ASN A 62 8.20 -11.06 -18.47
C ASN A 62 7.26 -10.66 -17.31
N SER A 63 6.82 -11.65 -16.53
CA SER A 63 6.08 -11.40 -15.28
C SER A 63 6.89 -11.90 -14.09
N ALA A 64 7.00 -11.08 -13.06
CA ALA A 64 7.58 -11.45 -11.78
C ALA A 64 6.46 -11.63 -10.75
N THR A 65 6.40 -12.79 -10.09
CA THR A 65 5.60 -12.97 -8.86
C THR A 65 6.34 -12.27 -7.72
N LEU A 66 5.62 -11.56 -6.88
CA LEU A 66 6.16 -10.79 -5.77
C LEU A 66 5.37 -11.10 -4.50
N PHE A 67 5.96 -10.83 -3.33
CA PHE A 67 5.27 -10.99 -2.04
C PHE A 67 4.67 -12.39 -1.84
N GLY A 68 5.50 -13.41 -2.09
CA GLY A 68 5.06 -14.81 -2.07
C GLY A 68 4.51 -15.29 -0.72
N SER A 69 4.97 -14.71 0.39
CA SER A 69 4.56 -15.09 1.75
C SER A 69 3.10 -14.75 2.07
N VAL A 70 2.58 -13.65 1.51
CA VAL A 70 1.17 -13.24 1.65
C VAL A 70 0.26 -13.82 0.57
N THR A 71 0.82 -14.49 -0.44
CA THR A 71 0.01 -15.17 -1.46
C THR A 71 -0.72 -16.37 -0.82
N GLY A 72 -2.02 -16.45 -1.05
CA GLY A 72 -2.94 -17.39 -0.41
C GLY A 72 -3.46 -16.95 0.96
N GLN A 73 -2.90 -15.89 1.55
CA GLN A 73 -3.32 -15.41 2.87
C GLN A 73 -4.61 -14.59 2.78
N ARG A 74 -5.43 -14.69 3.82
CA ARG A 74 -6.68 -13.92 3.95
C ARG A 74 -6.41 -12.52 4.47
N VAL A 75 -7.11 -11.54 3.91
CA VAL A 75 -7.12 -10.17 4.41
C VAL A 75 -7.93 -10.12 5.72
N THR A 76 -7.30 -9.66 6.78
CA THR A 76 -7.90 -9.54 8.13
C THR A 76 -8.41 -8.12 8.40
N GLY A 77 -7.76 -7.12 7.80
CA GLY A 77 -8.12 -5.72 7.96
C GLY A 77 -7.34 -4.78 7.06
N MET A 78 -7.68 -3.50 7.13
CA MET A 78 -6.94 -2.43 6.49
C MET A 78 -6.84 -1.25 7.44
N HIS A 79 -5.75 -0.48 7.33
CA HIS A 79 -5.56 0.72 8.14
C HIS A 79 -5.02 1.86 7.28
N LEU A 80 -5.63 3.05 7.41
CA LEU A 80 -5.16 4.29 6.82
C LEU A 80 -4.38 5.07 7.88
N PHE A 81 -3.16 5.48 7.57
CA PHE A 81 -2.37 6.30 8.49
C PHE A 81 -2.88 7.74 8.52
N GLU A 82 -2.89 8.33 9.70
CA GLU A 82 -3.34 9.71 9.91
C GLU A 82 -2.44 10.71 9.20
N ASN A 83 -3.07 11.62 8.45
CA ASN A 83 -2.43 12.70 7.69
C ASN A 83 -1.33 12.23 6.70
N GLU A 84 -1.37 10.96 6.30
CA GLU A 84 -0.44 10.37 5.35
C GLU A 84 -1.15 9.80 4.13
N ARG A 85 -0.47 9.80 2.98
CA ARG A 85 -0.96 9.11 1.78
C ARG A 85 -0.46 7.67 1.77
N SER A 86 -0.67 6.99 2.89
CA SER A 86 -0.23 5.62 3.10
C SER A 86 -1.31 4.80 3.78
N PHE A 87 -1.42 3.53 3.42
CA PHE A 87 -2.32 2.58 4.08
C PHE A 87 -1.74 1.17 4.04
N VAL A 88 -2.22 0.29 4.91
CA VAL A 88 -1.83 -1.12 4.95
C VAL A 88 -3.00 -2.04 4.68
N ILE A 89 -2.71 -3.18 4.06
CA ILE A 89 -3.59 -4.36 4.00
C ILE A 89 -2.96 -5.41 4.90
N GLN A 90 -3.69 -5.87 5.92
CA GLN A 90 -3.21 -6.85 6.90
C GLN A 90 -3.67 -8.25 6.52
N PHE A 91 -2.79 -9.23 6.72
CA PHE A 91 -3.02 -10.63 6.38
C PHE A 91 -3.06 -11.52 7.63
N ALA A 92 -3.62 -12.73 7.47
CA ALA A 92 -3.80 -13.69 8.55
C ALA A 92 -2.49 -14.24 9.13
N ASN A 93 -1.38 -14.15 8.38
CA ASN A 93 -0.04 -14.55 8.83
C ASN A 93 0.73 -13.41 9.52
N GLU A 94 0.04 -12.38 9.99
CA GLU A 94 0.61 -11.21 10.69
C GLU A 94 1.54 -10.33 9.84
N GLU A 95 1.63 -10.61 8.54
CA GLU A 95 2.27 -9.73 7.57
C GLU A 95 1.26 -8.70 7.03
N ALA A 96 1.80 -7.61 6.47
CA ALA A 96 0.99 -6.57 5.85
C ALA A 96 1.65 -6.04 4.57
N LEU A 97 0.83 -5.57 3.63
CA LEU A 97 1.29 -4.79 2.48
C LEU A 97 1.04 -3.31 2.74
N LEU A 98 2.11 -2.56 2.95
CA LEU A 98 2.13 -1.11 3.07
C LEU A 98 2.18 -0.46 1.69
N PHE A 99 1.13 0.28 1.36
CA PHE A 99 1.05 1.15 0.19
C PHE A 99 1.49 2.54 0.60
N LYS A 100 2.72 2.93 0.23
CA LYS A 100 3.26 4.27 0.45
C LYS A 100 3.10 5.07 -0.84
N MET A 101 2.19 6.03 -0.90
CA MET A 101 1.82 6.73 -2.15
C MET A 101 2.39 8.16 -2.24
N HIS A 102 3.70 8.31 -2.01
CA HIS A 102 4.39 9.61 -1.92
C HIS A 102 5.02 10.05 -3.26
N GLY A 103 4.23 10.09 -4.33
CA GLY A 103 4.65 10.55 -5.66
C GLY A 103 5.88 9.78 -6.18
N ASN A 104 6.98 10.48 -6.43
CA ASN A 104 8.23 9.89 -6.93
C ASN A 104 8.92 8.90 -5.98
N ARG A 105 8.50 8.87 -4.70
CA ARG A 105 8.95 7.91 -3.68
C ARG A 105 7.86 6.90 -3.32
N SER A 106 6.85 6.72 -4.18
CA SER A 106 5.81 5.73 -3.95
C SER A 106 6.37 4.33 -4.06
N ASN A 107 5.92 3.45 -3.18
CA ASN A 107 6.37 2.07 -3.10
C ASN A 107 5.27 1.19 -2.50
N ILE A 108 5.41 -0.12 -2.71
CA ILE A 108 4.66 -1.13 -1.98
C ILE A 108 5.67 -2.00 -1.24
N ILE A 109 5.43 -2.17 0.05
CA ILE A 109 6.39 -2.74 0.99
C ILE A 109 5.67 -3.86 1.74
N LEU A 110 6.23 -5.05 1.73
CA LEU A 110 5.82 -6.11 2.63
C LEU A 110 6.43 -5.85 4.00
N THR A 111 5.62 -5.87 5.04
CA THR A 111 6.04 -5.68 6.42
C THR A 111 5.64 -6.85 7.28
N GLN A 112 6.48 -7.16 8.28
CA GLN A 112 6.19 -8.09 9.36
C GLN A 112 6.56 -7.40 10.66
N GLU A 113 5.66 -7.43 11.66
CA GLU A 113 5.84 -6.67 12.92
C GLU A 113 6.23 -5.19 12.65
N ASP A 114 5.50 -4.55 11.74
CA ASP A 114 5.70 -3.16 11.30
C ASP A 114 7.05 -2.85 10.61
N LYS A 115 7.92 -3.85 10.42
CA LYS A 115 9.23 -3.73 9.78
C LYS A 115 9.23 -4.25 8.34
N PRO A 116 9.94 -3.59 7.42
CA PRO A 116 10.00 -3.98 6.01
C PRO A 116 10.79 -5.27 5.81
N VAL A 117 10.20 -6.19 5.06
CA VAL A 117 10.77 -7.50 4.68
C VAL A 117 11.14 -7.51 3.20
N GLU A 118 10.22 -7.06 2.35
CA GLU A 118 10.38 -7.06 0.89
C GLU A 118 9.90 -5.73 0.30
N LEU A 119 10.61 -5.21 -0.71
CA LEU A 119 10.24 -3.99 -1.43
C LEU A 119 9.84 -4.34 -2.85
N PHE A 120 8.75 -3.77 -3.33
CA PHE A 120 8.45 -3.80 -4.76
C PHE A 120 9.50 -3.01 -5.56
N LYS A 121 9.74 -1.74 -5.17
CA LYS A 121 10.81 -0.93 -5.76
C LYS A 121 12.09 -1.06 -4.95
N SER A 122 12.89 -2.06 -5.29
CA SER A 122 14.20 -2.32 -4.65
C SER A 122 15.22 -1.17 -4.77
N SER A 123 15.01 -0.23 -5.72
CA SER A 123 15.83 0.99 -5.83
C SER A 123 15.63 1.95 -4.65
N LEU A 124 14.47 1.92 -3.98
CA LEU A 124 14.15 2.76 -2.83
C LEU A 124 14.63 2.11 -1.52
N LYS A 125 15.93 1.79 -1.43
CA LYS A 125 16.52 1.06 -0.29
C LYS A 125 16.29 1.72 1.09
N LYS A 126 16.06 3.03 1.13
CA LYS A 126 15.70 3.75 2.37
C LYS A 126 14.39 3.25 2.99
N ASP A 127 13.53 2.60 2.20
CA ASP A 127 12.29 2.02 2.69
C ASP A 127 12.52 0.77 3.56
N LEU A 128 13.74 0.19 3.56
CA LEU A 128 14.13 -0.89 4.47
C LEU A 128 14.39 -0.43 5.91
N THR A 129 14.48 0.89 6.16
CA THR A 129 14.63 1.45 7.51
C THR A 129 13.35 2.10 8.01
N LEU A 130 12.24 1.94 7.28
CA LEU A 130 10.95 2.49 7.65
C LEU A 130 10.34 1.66 8.78
N ASP A 131 9.74 2.33 9.76
CA ASP A 131 8.90 1.70 10.77
C ASP A 131 7.47 2.17 10.54
N SER A 132 6.58 1.23 10.20
CA SER A 132 5.21 1.58 9.85
C SER A 132 4.38 2.03 11.06
N SER A 133 4.77 1.65 12.28
CA SER A 133 4.11 2.11 13.51
C SER A 133 4.24 3.62 13.73
N GLN A 134 5.29 4.22 13.16
CA GLN A 134 5.61 5.65 13.28
C GLN A 134 5.06 6.51 12.13
N LEU A 135 4.26 5.92 11.23
CA LEU A 135 3.73 6.67 10.09
C LEU A 135 2.56 7.59 10.46
N ASN A 136 1.86 7.33 11.57
CA ASN A 136 0.80 8.24 12.01
C ASN A 136 1.40 9.60 12.37
N ARG A 137 1.00 10.64 11.63
CA ARG A 137 1.39 12.02 11.94
C ARG A 137 0.24 12.74 12.60
N ILE A 138 0.40 13.00 13.89
CA ILE A 138 -0.50 13.88 14.63
C ILE A 138 -0.15 15.32 14.24
N LEU A 139 -0.98 15.94 13.42
CA LEU A 139 -0.88 17.36 13.08
C LEU A 139 -1.69 18.16 14.09
N ASP A 140 -1.02 18.97 14.89
CA ASP A 140 -1.68 19.94 15.76
C ASP A 140 -1.87 21.25 15.00
N LEU A 141 -3.07 21.41 14.43
CA LEU A 141 -3.50 22.55 13.63
C LEU A 141 -4.25 23.59 14.47
N SER A 142 -4.04 23.61 15.79
CA SER A 142 -4.62 24.64 16.66
C SER A 142 -4.17 26.04 16.23
N PHE A 143 -5.06 27.01 16.41
CA PHE A 143 -4.81 28.41 16.05
C PHE A 143 -3.55 28.98 16.73
N GLU A 144 -3.31 28.56 17.98
CA GLU A 144 -2.14 28.95 18.78
C GLU A 144 -0.82 28.50 18.13
N LYS A 145 -0.72 27.23 17.72
CA LYS A 145 0.47 26.72 17.01
C LYS A 145 0.67 27.35 15.63
N LEU A 146 -0.41 27.66 14.93
CA LEU A 146 -0.33 28.37 13.65
C LEU A 146 0.25 29.78 13.82
N LEU A 147 -0.11 30.47 14.91
CA LEU A 147 0.40 31.79 15.25
C LEU A 147 1.88 31.75 15.64
N GLU A 148 2.29 30.74 16.43
CA GLU A 148 3.70 30.49 16.79
C GLU A 148 4.59 30.19 15.57
N SER A 149 4.02 29.55 14.54
CA SER A 149 4.73 29.27 13.28
C SER A 149 4.87 30.49 12.35
N GLU A 150 4.51 31.71 12.80
CA GLU A 150 4.41 32.95 12.01
C GLU A 150 3.48 32.82 10.78
N LEU A 151 2.39 32.05 10.89
CA LEU A 151 1.51 31.71 9.76
C LEU A 151 2.24 31.03 8.59
N ASN A 152 3.44 30.48 8.83
CA ASN A 152 4.24 29.85 7.80
C ASN A 152 3.77 28.41 7.59
N ILE A 153 2.75 28.25 6.73
CA ILE A 153 2.07 27.00 6.41
C ILE A 153 3.06 25.88 6.01
N GLN A 154 4.26 26.21 5.52
CA GLN A 154 5.29 25.24 5.16
C GLN A 154 6.01 24.58 6.35
N LYS A 155 5.98 25.17 7.56
CA LYS A 155 6.65 24.61 8.75
C LYS A 155 5.77 23.65 9.56
N VAL A 156 4.48 23.60 9.26
CA VAL A 156 3.48 22.84 10.02
C VAL A 156 3.22 21.46 9.37
N VAL A 157 3.81 21.19 8.19
CA VAL A 157 3.61 19.99 7.35
C VAL A 157 4.85 19.10 7.29
#